data_AF-A0A357LJS0-F1
#
_entry.id   AF-A0A357LJS0-F1
#
_cell.length_a   1.000
_cell.length_b   1.000
_cell.length_c   1.000
_cell.angle_alpha   90.00
_cell.angle_beta   90.00
_cell.angle_gamma   90.00
#
_symmetry.space_group_name_H-M   'P 1'
#
loop_
_entity.id
_entity.type
_entity.pdbx_description
1 polymer ?
#
loop_
_entity_poly.entity_id
_entity_poly.type
_entity_poly.pdbx_seq_one_letter_code
_entity_poly.pdbx_strand_id
1 'polypeptide(L)'
;MARRSADDRRRAKKNYDAQANSNAPKQNSSPRDILTLIADVQLKDPEYLIEDVIKEESLIGLIGPSGSGKTFVAMDNALSLATGKDYHRFSASKGLVTMSAGEGHL
;
A
#
# COMPACT_ATOMS: atom_id res chain seq x y z
N MET A 1 -4.43 -33.08 38.93
CA MET A 1 -3.28 -33.80 38.35
C MET A 1 -3.78 -34.75 37.27
N ALA A 2 -3.48 -34.49 35.99
CA ALA A 2 -3.46 -35.50 34.92
C ALA A 2 -2.92 -34.86 33.61
N ARG A 3 -1.59 -34.94 33.48
CA ARG A 3 -0.77 -35.17 32.28
C ARG A 3 -1.29 -34.68 30.91
N ARG A 4 -0.69 -33.59 30.42
CA ARG A 4 -0.62 -33.20 29.00
C ARG A 4 0.08 -34.30 28.19
N SER A 5 -0.60 -34.89 27.22
CA SER A 5 -0.01 -35.87 26.28
C SER A 5 0.63 -35.15 25.09
N ALA A 6 1.80 -35.63 24.68
CA ALA A 6 2.80 -35.00 23.83
C ALA A 6 2.48 -34.98 22.32
N ASP A 7 1.21 -35.05 21.92
CA ASP A 7 0.81 -35.27 20.53
C ASP A 7 0.52 -33.98 19.73
N ASP A 8 0.32 -32.85 20.41
CA ASP A 8 -0.06 -31.58 19.75
C ASP A 8 1.14 -30.79 19.19
N ARG A 9 2.37 -31.30 19.35
CA ARG A 9 3.61 -30.65 18.89
C ARG A 9 4.08 -31.10 17.50
N ARG A 10 3.35 -31.98 16.81
CA ARG A 10 3.74 -32.52 15.49
C ARG A 10 3.03 -31.89 14.29
N ARG A 11 2.04 -31.00 14.50
CA ARG A 11 1.31 -30.34 13.40
C ARG A 11 1.87 -28.98 12.94
N ALA A 12 2.82 -28.40 13.67
CA ALA A 12 3.40 -27.08 13.38
C ALA A 12 4.78 -27.15 12.68
N LYS A 13 5.04 -28.20 11.90
CA LYS A 13 6.26 -28.32 11.09
C LYS A 13 5.91 -28.80 9.68
N LYS A 14 5.24 -27.94 8.93
CA LYS A 14 4.98 -28.17 7.51
C LYS A 14 5.24 -26.89 6.72
N ASN A 15 6.38 -26.91 6.03
CA ASN A 15 6.65 -26.19 4.78
C ASN A 15 7.01 -24.69 4.87
N TYR A 16 8.15 -24.36 5.48
CA TYR A 16 8.84 -23.08 5.21
C TYR A 16 10.15 -23.21 4.42
N ASP A 17 10.70 -24.42 4.27
CA ASP A 17 12.00 -24.61 3.60
C ASP A 17 11.85 -25.41 2.30
N ALA A 18 11.33 -24.74 1.27
CA ALA A 18 11.50 -25.15 -0.12
C ALA A 18 11.41 -23.93 -1.04
N GLN A 19 12.24 -22.91 -0.79
CA GLN A 19 12.58 -21.96 -1.85
C GLN A 19 13.53 -22.67 -2.80
N ALA A 20 12.98 -23.16 -3.91
CA ALA A 20 13.77 -23.60 -5.04
C ALA A 20 14.58 -22.39 -5.55
N ASN A 21 15.90 -22.45 -5.42
CA ASN A 21 16.81 -21.50 -6.06
C ASN A 21 16.67 -21.62 -7.58
N SER A 22 15.80 -20.80 -8.19
CA SER A 22 15.76 -20.62 -9.63
C SER A 22 16.90 -19.66 -10.03
N ASN A 23 18.10 -20.22 -10.24
CA ASN A 23 19.21 -19.53 -10.92
C ASN A 23 18.92 -19.38 -12.44
N ALA A 24 17.79 -18.76 -12.78
CA ALA A 24 17.54 -18.28 -14.13
C ALA A 24 18.37 -16.99 -14.34
N PRO A 25 19.03 -16.79 -15.50
CA PRO A 25 19.75 -15.56 -15.78
C PRO A 25 18.78 -14.37 -15.67
N LYS A 26 19.03 -13.47 -14.70
CA LYS A 26 18.30 -12.21 -14.57
C LYS A 26 18.48 -11.43 -15.86
N GLN A 27 17.41 -11.22 -16.62
CA GLN A 27 17.47 -10.44 -17.84
C GLN A 27 17.95 -9.01 -17.51
N ASN A 28 18.97 -8.56 -18.23
CA ASN A 28 19.47 -7.20 -18.15
C ASN A 28 18.36 -6.26 -18.63
N SER A 29 17.68 -5.57 -17.73
CA SER A 29 16.66 -4.59 -18.09
C SER A 29 17.33 -3.43 -18.84
N SER A 30 16.86 -3.13 -20.05
CA SER A 30 17.28 -1.94 -20.78
C SER A 30 17.08 -0.67 -19.92
N PRO A 31 17.89 0.39 -20.12
CA PRO A 31 17.70 1.65 -19.41
C PRO A 31 16.26 2.16 -19.57
N ARG A 32 15.66 2.65 -18.49
CA ARG A 32 14.33 3.29 -18.55
C ARG A 32 14.48 4.68 -19.14
N ASP A 33 13.57 5.04 -20.05
CA ASP A 33 13.47 6.41 -20.54
C ASP A 33 12.95 7.30 -19.41
N ILE A 34 13.81 8.23 -18.95
CA ILE A 34 13.49 9.15 -17.84
C ILE A 34 12.79 10.41 -18.37
N LEU A 35 13.03 10.75 -19.64
CA LEU A 35 12.51 11.94 -20.29
C LEU A 35 11.79 11.56 -21.58
N THR A 36 10.64 12.18 -21.82
CA THR A 36 9.84 12.03 -23.04
C THR A 36 9.57 13.42 -23.60
N LEU A 37 9.63 13.57 -24.93
CA LEU A 37 9.27 14.83 -25.56
C LEU A 37 7.78 15.10 -25.34
N ILE A 38 7.42 16.35 -25.04
CA ILE A 38 6.02 16.72 -24.76
C ILE A 38 5.06 16.36 -25.91
N ALA A 39 5.54 16.40 -27.16
CA ALA A 39 4.76 16.03 -28.35
C ALA A 39 4.38 14.54 -28.39
N ASP A 40 5.14 13.69 -27.70
CA ASP A 40 4.94 12.24 -27.65
C ASP A 40 4.19 11.80 -26.38
N VAL A 41 3.82 12.75 -25.49
CA VAL A 41 3.06 12.46 -24.28
C VAL A 41 1.62 12.11 -24.64
N GLN A 42 1.21 10.91 -24.27
CA GLN A 42 -0.19 10.50 -24.38
C GLN A 42 -0.99 11.06 -23.20
N LEU A 43 -1.98 11.90 -23.51
CA LEU A 43 -2.94 12.36 -22.52
C LEU A 43 -3.94 11.25 -22.22
N LYS A 44 -4.10 10.94 -20.94
CA LYS A 44 -5.07 9.98 -20.43
C LYS A 44 -6.02 10.68 -19.48
N ASP A 45 -7.24 10.17 -19.38
CA ASP A 45 -8.14 10.58 -18.32
C ASP A 45 -7.55 10.21 -16.96
N PRO A 46 -7.78 11.03 -15.92
CA PRO A 46 -7.23 10.76 -14.60
C PRO A 46 -7.88 9.52 -13.99
N GLU A 47 -7.05 8.58 -13.55
CA GLU A 47 -7.46 7.49 -12.68
C GLU A 47 -7.40 7.97 -11.21
N TYR A 48 -8.26 7.41 -10.35
CA TYR A 48 -8.43 7.87 -8.97
C TYR A 48 -8.29 6.73 -7.95
N LEU A 49 -7.53 7.00 -6.88
CA LEU A 49 -7.56 6.21 -5.66
C LEU A 49 -8.82 6.53 -4.84
N ILE A 50 -9.20 7.80 -4.79
CA ILE A 50 -10.46 8.27 -4.24
C ILE A 50 -11.06 9.24 -5.26
N GLU A 51 -12.24 8.93 -5.75
CA GLU A 51 -12.93 9.66 -6.82
C GLU A 51 -12.98 11.17 -6.51
N ASP A 52 -12.53 11.99 -7.46
CA ASP A 52 -12.44 13.46 -7.37
C ASP A 52 -11.59 14.02 -6.21
N VAL A 53 -10.91 13.18 -5.42
CA VAL A 53 -10.09 13.61 -4.27
C VAL A 53 -8.61 13.27 -4.47
N ILE A 54 -8.27 12.02 -4.79
CA ILE A 54 -6.88 11.55 -4.89
C ILE A 54 -6.70 10.81 -6.21
N LYS A 55 -5.85 11.35 -7.10
CA LYS A 55 -5.47 10.68 -8.35
C LYS A 55 -4.47 9.56 -8.11
N GLU A 56 -4.51 8.53 -8.94
CA GLU A 56 -3.47 7.52 -8.98
C GLU A 56 -2.11 8.13 -9.37
N GLU A 57 -1.03 7.44 -9.01
CA GLU A 57 0.36 7.83 -9.34
C GLU A 57 0.72 9.28 -8.96
N SER A 58 0.09 9.82 -7.92
CA SER A 58 0.25 11.21 -7.49
C SER A 58 0.89 11.33 -6.11
N LEU A 59 1.52 12.48 -5.87
CA LEU A 59 1.97 12.92 -4.56
C LEU A 59 1.03 14.03 -4.07
N ILE A 60 0.36 13.80 -2.94
CA ILE A 60 -0.56 14.77 -2.33
C ILE A 60 0.01 15.35 -1.04
N GLY A 61 -0.41 16.57 -0.70
CA GLY A 61 -0.05 17.25 0.54
C GLY A 61 -1.27 17.75 1.30
N LEU A 62 -1.33 17.45 2.59
CA LEU A 62 -2.31 18.02 3.52
C LEU A 62 -1.64 19.19 4.27
N ILE A 63 -2.06 20.42 4.01
CA ILE A 63 -1.44 21.63 4.57
C ILE A 63 -2.45 22.34 5.48
N GLY A 64 -2.00 22.74 6.68
CA GLY A 64 -2.83 23.45 7.64
C GLY A 64 -2.16 23.60 9.01
N PRO A 65 -2.70 24.48 9.88
CA PRO A 65 -2.16 24.74 11.22
C PRO A 65 -1.98 23.49 12.08
N SER A 66 -1.16 23.57 13.13
CA SER A 66 -1.09 22.49 14.12
C SER A 66 -2.46 22.25 14.76
N GLY A 67 -2.79 20.99 15.03
CA GLY A 67 -4.09 20.60 15.58
C GLY A 67 -5.29 20.70 14.61
N SER A 68 -5.09 21.08 13.34
CA SER A 68 -6.20 21.23 12.37
C SER A 68 -6.80 19.91 11.85
N GLY A 69 -6.40 18.76 12.40
CA GLY A 69 -6.98 17.46 12.02
C GLY A 69 -6.34 16.75 10.82
N LYS A 70 -5.24 17.24 10.26
CA LYS A 70 -4.58 16.65 9.06
C LYS A 70 -4.34 15.14 9.18
N THR A 71 -3.81 14.69 10.31
CA THR A 71 -3.53 13.27 10.57
C THR A 71 -4.80 12.41 10.57
N PHE A 72 -5.91 12.95 11.06
CA PHE A 72 -7.20 12.24 11.04
C PHE A 72 -7.73 12.11 9.62
N VAL A 73 -7.61 13.16 8.79
CA VAL A 73 -7.96 13.09 7.36
C VAL A 73 -7.07 12.08 6.62
N ALA A 74 -5.76 12.09 6.86
CA ALA A 74 -4.84 11.12 6.28
C ALA A 74 -5.20 9.68 6.69
N MET A 75 -5.58 9.47 7.95
CA MET A 75 -5.98 8.17 8.48
C MET A 75 -7.32 7.70 7.91
N ASP A 76 -8.30 8.58 7.74
CA ASP A 76 -9.61 8.23 7.15
C ASP A 76 -9.46 7.83 5.67
N ASN A 77 -8.67 8.58 4.89
CA ASN A 77 -8.28 8.19 3.54
C ASN A 77 -7.60 6.81 3.54
N ALA A 78 -6.63 6.59 4.43
CA ALA A 78 -5.90 5.33 4.52
C ALA A 78 -6.81 4.13 4.85
N LEU A 79 -7.75 4.30 5.79
CA LEU A 79 -8.69 3.24 6.17
C LEU A 79 -9.72 2.96 5.07
N SER A 80 -10.20 4.00 4.39
CA SER A 80 -11.09 3.88 3.23
C SER A 80 -10.41 3.04 2.13
N LEU A 81 -9.17 3.38 1.78
CA LEU A 81 -8.36 2.64 0.80
C LEU A 81 -8.00 1.21 1.25
N ALA A 82 -7.68 1.01 2.52
CA ALA A 82 -7.33 -0.32 3.04
C ALA A 82 -8.55 -1.28 3.04
N THR A 83 -9.74 -0.74 3.26
CA THR A 83 -10.97 -1.53 3.35
C THR A 83 -11.75 -1.60 2.04
N GLY A 84 -11.53 -0.66 1.12
CA GLY A 84 -12.35 -0.46 -0.08
C GLY A 84 -13.72 0.10 0.25
N LYS A 85 -13.86 0.81 1.37
CA LYS A 85 -15.09 1.54 1.72
C LYS A 85 -15.00 2.95 1.19
N ASP A 86 -16.14 3.50 0.79
CA ASP A 86 -16.24 4.87 0.32
C ASP A 86 -15.66 5.85 1.33
N TYR A 87 -14.83 6.77 0.84
CA TYR A 87 -14.39 7.92 1.60
C TYR A 87 -15.51 8.95 1.58
N HIS A 88 -16.31 8.96 2.65
CA HIS A 88 -17.58 9.68 2.71
C HIS A 88 -18.53 9.29 1.57
N ARG A 89 -18.65 10.11 0.53
CA ARG A 89 -19.51 9.89 -0.64
C ARG A 89 -18.74 9.56 -1.91
N PHE A 90 -17.43 9.44 -1.81
CA PHE A 90 -16.52 9.23 -2.93
C PHE A 90 -16.05 7.78 -2.94
N SER A 91 -16.18 7.11 -4.08
CA SER A 91 -15.70 5.74 -4.25
C SER A 91 -14.20 5.69 -3.99
N ALA A 92 -13.76 4.69 -3.21
CA ALA A 92 -12.36 4.48 -2.89
C ALA A 92 -11.89 3.11 -3.41
N SER A 93 -10.73 3.09 -4.08
CA SER A 93 -10.10 1.84 -4.50
C SER A 93 -9.58 1.05 -3.30
N LYS A 94 -9.51 -0.27 -3.41
CA LYS A 94 -9.01 -1.14 -2.34
C LYS A 94 -7.55 -1.52 -2.57
N GLY A 95 -6.69 -1.28 -1.58
CA GLY A 95 -5.26 -1.60 -1.70
C GLY A 95 -4.53 -1.75 -0.37
N LEU A 96 -3.27 -2.18 -0.44
CA LEU A 96 -2.37 -2.18 0.72
C LEU A 96 -1.99 -0.73 1.05
N VAL A 97 -2.16 -0.33 2.31
CA VAL A 97 -1.79 1.01 2.80
C VAL A 97 -0.79 0.89 3.94
N THR A 98 0.27 1.69 3.87
CA THR A 98 1.26 1.83 4.93
C THR A 98 1.23 3.26 5.45
N MET A 99 1.06 3.43 6.76
CA MET A 99 1.14 4.73 7.42
C MET A 99 2.45 4.83 8.19
N SER A 100 3.25 5.86 7.90
CA SER A 100 4.45 6.21 8.66
C SER A 100 4.13 7.41 9.55
N ALA A 101 4.08 7.21 10.87
CA ALA A 101 3.77 8.26 11.84
C ALA A 101 5.05 8.73 12.54
N GLY A 102 5.56 9.91 12.17
CA GLY A 102 6.79 10.49 12.73
C GLY A 102 6.62 11.30 14.02
N GLU A 103 5.39 11.70 14.37
CA GLU A 103 5.10 12.62 15.48
C GLU A 103 4.37 11.97 16.66
N GLY A 104 4.30 10.63 16.70
CA GLY A 104 3.62 9.90 17.78
C GLY A 104 4.23 10.20 19.15
N HIS A 105 3.41 10.67 20.09
CA HIS A 105 3.79 10.82 21.51
C HIS A 105 3.81 9.45 22.21
N LEU A 106 4.76 9.26 23.12
CA LEU A 106 4.83 8.16 24.09
C LEU A 106 3.92 8.43 25.31
#